data_AF-A0ABC8TWW9-F1
#
_entry.id   AF-A0ABC8TWW9-F1
#
_cell.length_a   1.000
_cell.length_b   1.000
_cell.length_c   1.000
_cell.angle_alpha   90.00
_cell.angle_beta   90.00
_cell.angle_gamma   90.00
#
_symmetry.space_group_name_H-M   'P 1'
#
loop_
_entity.id
_entity.type
_entity.pdbx_description
1 polymer ?
#
loop_
_entity_poly.entity_id
_entity_poly.type
_entity_poly.pdbx_seq_one_letter_code
_entity_poly.pdbx_strand_id
1 'polypeptide(L)'
;MIDFQSAERQRFEEPASEIGLEPLCAMINNNLRCYDLAMELSTSTIEALPQSYAEQVNFEDTCKGFLEVAKEAVHQTVSVIFEDPGVQELLVKLYHKDWLEGQVTEYLVATFGDYFTDVKMYIEERSFRRFVEACLEETVVVYVDHLLIQKNYIKEETIERMRLDEEVLMDFFREYITVSKVENRVRILSDLRDLASAESPDSFTLVYTNILEHQPNCPPEVVEKIVGLREGIPRKDAKEVVQECKDIYEHSLVDGNPSKTGFVFSKVKCLSASKVSLWRKLT
;
A
#
# COMPACT_ATOMS: atom_id res chain seq x y z
N MET A 1 10.37 -4.20 -33.96
CA MET A 1 11.20 -3.44 -33.01
C MET A 1 10.36 -3.36 -31.75
N ILE A 2 10.76 -4.02 -30.67
CA ILE A 2 10.01 -3.91 -29.41
C ILE A 2 10.26 -2.48 -28.92
N ASP A 3 9.20 -1.77 -28.58
CA ASP A 3 9.29 -0.46 -27.95
C ASP A 3 10.11 -0.59 -26.64
N PHE A 4 11.07 0.32 -26.42
CA PHE A 4 11.97 0.26 -25.27
C PHE A 4 11.21 0.18 -23.94
N GLN A 5 10.12 0.95 -23.82
CA GLN A 5 9.30 0.97 -22.61
C GLN A 5 8.57 -0.36 -22.43
N SER A 6 8.12 -0.97 -23.52
CA SER A 6 7.54 -2.30 -23.52
C SER A 6 8.56 -3.39 -23.12
N ALA A 7 9.82 -3.27 -23.56
CA ALA A 7 10.89 -4.21 -23.17
C ALA A 7 11.28 -4.07 -21.68
N GLU A 8 11.37 -2.84 -21.17
CA GLU A 8 11.64 -2.60 -19.75
C GLU A 8 10.49 -3.09 -18.86
N ARG A 9 9.24 -2.91 -19.31
CA ARG A 9 8.07 -3.47 -18.60
C ARG A 9 8.07 -4.99 -18.59
N GLN A 10 8.57 -5.63 -19.65
CA GLN A 10 8.69 -7.09 -19.68
C GLN A 10 9.67 -7.61 -18.62
N ARG A 11 10.74 -6.85 -18.31
CA ARG A 11 11.66 -7.23 -17.23
C ARG A 11 10.99 -7.24 -15.86
N PHE A 12 9.93 -6.48 -15.64
CA PHE A 12 9.15 -6.52 -14.40
C PHE A 12 8.25 -7.77 -14.27
N GLU A 13 8.21 -8.64 -15.28
CA GLU A 13 7.58 -9.96 -15.15
C GLU A 13 8.50 -10.96 -14.42
N GLU A 14 9.81 -10.68 -14.36
CA GLU A 14 10.77 -11.46 -13.56
C GLU A 14 10.60 -11.11 -12.07
N PRO A 15 10.80 -12.07 -11.13
CA PRO A 15 10.78 -11.78 -9.70
C PRO A 15 11.76 -10.65 -9.34
N ALA A 16 11.35 -9.72 -8.48
CA ALA A 16 12.17 -8.56 -8.15
C ALA A 16 13.52 -8.97 -7.56
N SER A 17 13.51 -10.02 -6.73
CA SER A 17 14.69 -10.67 -6.18
C SER A 17 15.67 -11.21 -7.23
N GLU A 18 15.22 -11.61 -8.42
CA GLU A 18 16.09 -12.05 -9.53
C GLU A 18 16.72 -10.87 -10.28
N ILE A 19 16.04 -9.72 -10.34
CA ILE A 19 16.57 -8.49 -10.94
C ILE A 19 17.65 -7.88 -10.03
N GLY A 20 17.40 -7.86 -8.72
CA GLY A 20 18.29 -7.29 -7.72
C GLY A 20 18.08 -5.79 -7.48
N LEU A 21 18.61 -5.30 -6.36
CA LEU A 21 18.36 -3.94 -5.86
C LEU A 21 19.03 -2.87 -6.72
N GLU A 22 20.30 -3.04 -7.07
CA GLU A 22 21.09 -2.04 -7.78
C GLU A 22 20.61 -1.82 -9.22
N PRO A 23 20.25 -2.86 -10.01
CA PRO A 23 19.68 -2.65 -11.33
C PRO A 23 18.34 -1.90 -11.29
N LEU A 24 17.49 -2.17 -10.31
CA LEU A 24 16.23 -1.44 -10.13
C LEU A 24 16.49 0.03 -9.75
N CYS A 25 17.44 0.30 -8.86
CA CYS A 25 17.87 1.65 -8.52
C CYS A 25 18.40 2.41 -9.76
N ALA A 26 19.21 1.74 -10.59
CA ALA A 26 19.69 2.31 -11.84
C ALA A 26 18.55 2.61 -12.81
N MET A 27 17.55 1.74 -12.92
CA MET A 27 16.36 1.96 -13.75
C MET A 27 15.57 3.20 -13.29
N ILE A 28 15.41 3.42 -11.99
CA ILE A 28 14.77 4.63 -11.45
C ILE A 28 15.49 5.89 -11.94
N ASN A 29 16.80 5.98 -11.71
CA ASN A 29 17.58 7.16 -12.06
C ASN A 29 17.64 7.39 -13.58
N ASN A 30 17.87 6.32 -14.35
CA ASN A 30 18.00 6.41 -15.80
C ASN A 30 16.70 6.91 -16.44
N ASN A 31 15.55 6.40 -16.00
CA ASN A 31 14.27 6.84 -16.56
C ASN A 31 13.93 8.28 -16.18
N LEU A 32 14.24 8.72 -14.96
CA LEU A 32 14.08 10.13 -14.59
C LEU A 32 15.02 11.04 -15.37
N ARG A 33 16.27 10.62 -15.59
CA ARG A 33 17.22 11.37 -16.42
C ARG A 33 16.76 11.45 -17.87
N CYS A 34 16.22 10.36 -18.42
CA CYS A 34 15.64 10.34 -19.75
C CYS A 34 14.42 11.25 -19.88
N TYR A 35 13.57 11.31 -18.85
CA TYR A 35 12.46 12.26 -18.78
C TYR A 35 12.96 13.71 -18.87
N ASP A 36 13.95 14.09 -18.06
CA ASP A 36 14.47 15.46 -18.05
C ASP A 36 15.09 15.83 -19.41
N LEU A 37 15.89 14.93 -20.00
CA LEU A 37 16.50 15.13 -21.31
C LEU A 37 15.46 15.20 -22.44
N ALA A 38 14.39 14.39 -22.37
CA ALA A 38 13.30 14.43 -23.33
C ALA A 38 12.51 15.74 -23.24
N MET A 39 12.30 16.27 -22.02
CA MET A 39 11.68 17.57 -21.82
C MET A 39 12.55 18.71 -22.36
N GLU A 40 13.85 18.71 -22.09
CA GLU A 40 14.80 19.70 -22.63
C GLU A 40 14.84 19.67 -24.17
N LEU A 41 14.90 18.47 -24.75
CA LEU A 41 14.86 18.27 -26.20
C LEU A 41 13.53 18.76 -26.79
N SER A 42 12.41 18.48 -26.13
CA SER A 42 11.08 18.93 -26.55
C SER A 42 11.03 20.46 -26.64
N THR A 43 11.44 21.16 -25.57
CA THR A 43 11.49 22.63 -25.53
C THR A 43 12.38 23.18 -26.63
N SER A 44 13.62 22.69 -26.76
CA SER A 44 14.55 23.17 -27.78
C SER A 44 14.04 22.94 -29.21
N THR A 45 13.39 21.80 -29.45
CA THR A 45 12.83 21.46 -30.77
C THR A 45 11.64 22.35 -31.13
N ILE A 46 10.72 22.56 -30.18
CA ILE A 46 9.54 23.41 -30.37
C ILE A 46 9.95 24.86 -30.66
N GLU A 47 10.94 25.39 -29.94
CA GLU A 47 11.46 26.75 -30.14
C GLU A 47 12.18 26.95 -31.49
N ALA A 48 12.80 25.89 -32.01
CA ALA A 48 13.54 25.93 -33.27
C ALA A 48 12.64 25.79 -34.52
N LEU A 49 11.38 25.36 -34.36
CA LEU A 49 10.47 25.06 -35.46
C LEU A 49 9.48 26.20 -35.72
N PRO A 50 9.07 26.40 -36.99
CA PRO A 50 7.89 27.22 -37.28
C PRO A 50 6.65 26.63 -36.59
N GLN A 51 5.73 27.50 -36.15
CA GLN A 51 4.53 27.14 -35.39
C GLN A 51 3.76 25.93 -35.98
N SER A 52 3.59 25.91 -37.30
CA SER A 52 2.86 24.83 -38.01
C SER A 52 3.48 23.44 -37.85
N TYR A 53 4.80 23.37 -37.62
CA TYR A 53 5.52 22.12 -37.39
C TYR A 53 5.69 21.84 -35.90
N ALA A 54 5.88 22.89 -35.08
CA ALA A 54 5.96 22.75 -33.62
C ALA A 54 4.71 22.08 -33.04
N GLU A 55 3.51 22.42 -33.52
CA GLU A 55 2.25 21.81 -33.09
C GLU A 55 2.12 20.31 -33.45
N GLN A 56 2.96 19.79 -34.35
CA GLN A 56 2.95 18.38 -34.75
C GLN A 56 3.93 17.53 -33.93
N VAL A 57 4.80 18.15 -33.13
CA VAL A 57 5.80 17.47 -32.31
C VAL A 57 5.16 17.07 -30.97
N ASN A 58 5.19 15.78 -30.64
CA ASN A 58 4.66 15.26 -29.38
C ASN A 58 5.72 14.42 -28.64
N PHE A 59 6.16 14.92 -27.49
CA PHE A 59 7.03 14.19 -26.55
C PHE A 59 6.28 13.68 -25.31
N GLU A 60 5.01 14.05 -25.13
CA GLU A 60 4.24 13.81 -23.91
C GLU A 60 4.16 12.30 -23.59
N ASP A 61 3.84 11.49 -24.59
CA ASP A 61 3.74 10.03 -24.42
C ASP A 61 5.08 9.39 -24.02
N THR A 62 6.18 9.89 -24.60
CA THR A 62 7.53 9.39 -24.29
C THR A 62 7.93 9.78 -22.86
N CYS A 63 7.73 11.04 -22.49
CA CYS A 63 7.98 11.54 -21.15
C CYS A 63 7.15 10.79 -20.10
N LYS A 64 5.87 10.56 -20.38
CA LYS A 64 4.98 9.79 -19.52
C LYS A 64 5.48 8.35 -19.35
N GLY A 65 5.89 7.69 -20.42
CA GLY A 65 6.40 6.33 -20.36
C GLY A 65 7.67 6.21 -19.49
N PHE A 66 8.60 7.17 -19.57
CA PHE A 66 9.76 7.21 -18.65
C PHE A 66 9.34 7.35 -17.18
N LEU A 67 8.38 8.23 -16.87
CA LEU A 67 7.88 8.39 -15.51
C LEU A 67 7.17 7.12 -14.99
N GLU A 68 6.46 6.42 -15.86
CA GLU A 68 5.79 5.16 -15.53
C GLU A 68 6.80 4.04 -15.22
N VAL A 69 7.85 3.88 -16.04
CA VAL A 69 8.91 2.90 -15.76
C VAL A 69 9.65 3.25 -14.46
N ALA A 70 9.97 4.52 -14.23
CA ALA A 70 10.59 4.95 -12.97
C ALA A 70 9.70 4.66 -11.76
N LYS A 71 8.39 4.88 -11.87
CA LYS A 71 7.42 4.58 -10.81
C LYS A 71 7.35 3.07 -10.54
N GLU A 72 7.30 2.25 -11.59
CA GLU A 72 7.25 0.79 -11.41
C GLU A 72 8.54 0.25 -10.82
N ALA A 73 9.71 0.73 -11.27
CA ALA A 73 10.99 0.35 -10.68
C ALA A 73 11.09 0.68 -9.18
N VAL A 74 10.47 1.77 -8.71
CA VAL A 74 10.33 2.06 -7.28
C VAL A 74 9.54 0.96 -6.56
N HIS A 75 8.39 0.54 -7.10
CA HIS A 75 7.57 -0.52 -6.50
C HIS A 75 8.27 -1.89 -6.53
N GLN A 76 9.01 -2.19 -7.59
CA GLN A 76 9.84 -3.40 -7.66
C GLN A 76 10.98 -3.37 -6.64
N THR A 77 11.60 -2.20 -6.41
CA THR A 77 12.64 -2.05 -5.36
C THR A 77 12.07 -2.35 -3.97
N VAL A 78 10.82 -1.92 -3.69
CA VAL A 78 10.11 -2.32 -2.46
C VAL A 78 9.84 -3.83 -2.46
N SER A 79 9.46 -4.40 -3.59
CA SER A 79 9.18 -5.84 -3.71
C SER A 79 10.41 -6.69 -3.38
N VAL A 80 11.63 -6.26 -3.74
CA VAL A 80 12.87 -6.94 -3.32
C VAL A 80 12.94 -7.11 -1.79
N ILE A 81 12.58 -6.08 -1.03
CA ILE A 81 12.60 -6.12 0.44
C ILE A 81 11.55 -7.08 0.96
N PHE A 82 10.33 -6.99 0.42
CA PHE A 82 9.24 -7.85 0.88
C PHE A 82 9.38 -9.29 0.38
N GLU A 83 10.15 -9.58 -0.66
CA GLU A 83 10.48 -10.92 -1.12
C GLU A 83 11.67 -11.53 -0.36
N ASP A 84 12.41 -10.75 0.42
CA ASP A 84 13.52 -11.25 1.23
C ASP A 84 13.04 -12.34 2.20
N PRO A 85 13.71 -13.51 2.25
CA PRO A 85 13.30 -14.60 3.12
C PRO A 85 13.26 -14.23 4.60
N GLY A 86 14.19 -13.40 5.09
CA GLY A 86 14.21 -12.93 6.48
C GLY A 86 13.04 -12.03 6.79
N VAL A 87 12.67 -11.14 5.86
CA VAL A 87 11.45 -10.32 5.98
C VAL A 87 10.20 -11.20 5.95
N GLN A 88 10.09 -12.14 5.01
CA GLN A 88 8.95 -13.07 4.95
C GLN A 88 8.78 -13.89 6.23
N GLU A 89 9.88 -14.36 6.82
CA GLU A 89 9.88 -15.08 8.11
C GLU A 89 9.34 -14.23 9.27
N LEU A 90 9.56 -12.91 9.25
CA LEU A 90 8.98 -11.98 10.21
C LEU A 90 7.49 -11.74 9.93
N LEU A 91 7.12 -11.52 8.66
CA LEU A 91 5.73 -11.20 8.28
C LEU A 91 4.75 -12.31 8.65
N VAL A 92 5.13 -13.58 8.46
CA VAL A 92 4.26 -14.72 8.85
C VAL A 92 4.01 -14.82 10.35
N LYS A 93 4.77 -14.07 11.18
CA LYS A 93 4.61 -13.99 12.63
C LYS A 93 3.76 -12.79 13.08
N LEU A 94 3.30 -11.94 12.18
CA LEU A 94 2.35 -10.87 12.51
C LEU A 94 1.09 -11.47 13.16
N TYR A 95 0.61 -10.84 14.23
CA TYR A 95 -0.51 -11.34 15.05
C TYR A 95 -0.29 -12.71 15.73
N HIS A 96 0.96 -13.15 15.83
CA HIS A 96 1.40 -14.27 16.67
C HIS A 96 2.11 -13.79 17.95
N LYS A 97 2.59 -14.74 18.76
CA LYS A 97 3.24 -14.47 20.04
C LYS A 97 4.45 -13.55 19.92
N ASP A 98 5.36 -13.81 18.98
CA ASP A 98 6.56 -12.99 18.76
C ASP A 98 6.20 -11.53 18.41
N TRP A 99 5.12 -11.33 17.65
CA TRP A 99 4.58 -10.01 17.35
C TRP A 99 3.98 -9.34 18.58
N LEU A 100 3.22 -10.09 19.40
CA LEU A 100 2.64 -9.58 20.65
C LEU A 100 3.73 -9.09 21.62
N GLU A 101 4.88 -9.76 21.62
CA GLU A 101 6.08 -9.38 22.39
C GLU A 101 6.87 -8.20 21.78
N GLY A 102 6.43 -7.65 20.64
CA GLY A 102 7.02 -6.48 19.97
C GLY A 102 8.18 -6.78 19.01
N GLN A 103 8.66 -8.03 18.98
CA GLN A 103 9.89 -8.39 18.27
C GLN A 103 9.75 -8.25 16.74
N VAL A 104 8.59 -8.62 16.20
CA VAL A 104 8.38 -8.64 14.74
C VAL A 104 8.51 -7.24 14.15
N THR A 105 7.83 -6.26 14.73
CA THR A 105 7.80 -4.88 14.23
C THR A 105 9.15 -4.20 14.37
N GLU A 106 9.83 -4.40 15.51
CA GLU A 106 11.18 -3.87 15.76
C GLU A 106 12.21 -4.42 14.77
N TYR A 107 12.17 -5.73 14.49
CA TYR A 107 13.08 -6.33 13.52
C TYR A 107 12.76 -5.94 12.07
N LEU A 108 11.48 -5.76 11.73
CA LEU A 108 11.09 -5.25 10.41
C LEU A 108 11.65 -3.85 10.17
N VAL A 109 11.46 -2.90 11.10
CA VAL A 109 11.97 -1.53 10.90
C VAL A 109 13.50 -1.47 10.92
N ALA A 110 14.17 -2.31 11.70
CA ALA A 110 15.63 -2.44 11.64
C ALA A 110 16.09 -2.91 10.26
N THR A 111 15.46 -3.97 9.73
CA THR A 111 15.76 -4.50 8.40
C THR A 111 15.48 -3.48 7.30
N PHE A 112 14.35 -2.75 7.39
CA PHE A 112 14.06 -1.66 6.47
C PHE A 112 15.11 -0.55 6.53
N GLY A 113 15.62 -0.22 7.72
CA GLY A 113 16.70 0.75 7.90
C GLY A 113 17.98 0.39 7.15
N ASP A 114 18.36 -0.89 7.16
CA ASP A 114 19.52 -1.40 6.42
C ASP A 114 19.29 -1.23 4.91
N TYR A 115 18.15 -1.70 4.38
CA TYR A 115 17.81 -1.51 2.96
C TYR A 115 17.71 -0.03 2.57
N PHE A 116 17.15 0.83 3.43
CA PHE A 116 17.02 2.25 3.15
C PHE A 116 18.39 2.90 3.05
N THR A 117 19.34 2.48 3.87
CA THR A 117 20.74 2.94 3.80
C THR A 117 21.35 2.59 2.46
N ASP A 118 21.19 1.35 2.00
CA ASP A 118 21.72 0.89 0.71
C ASP A 118 21.06 1.60 -0.47
N VAL A 119 19.72 1.62 -0.54
CA VAL A 119 18.98 2.26 -1.63
C VAL A 119 19.32 3.75 -1.73
N LYS A 120 19.47 4.44 -0.59
CA LYS A 120 19.82 5.86 -0.55
C LYS A 120 21.19 6.16 -1.17
N MET A 121 22.10 5.19 -1.22
CA MET A 121 23.39 5.36 -1.91
C MET A 121 23.24 5.38 -3.43
N TYR A 122 22.19 4.73 -3.95
CA TYR A 122 22.04 4.49 -5.39
C TYR A 122 21.05 5.42 -6.07
N ILE A 123 20.05 5.97 -5.38
CA ILE A 123 19.02 6.81 -6.02
C ILE A 123 18.97 8.24 -5.49
N GLU A 124 18.49 9.17 -6.32
CA GLU A 124 18.34 10.57 -5.93
C GLU A 124 17.35 10.75 -4.76
N GLU A 125 17.61 11.74 -3.90
CA GLU A 125 16.83 12.04 -2.69
C GLU A 125 15.32 12.14 -2.95
N ARG A 126 14.90 12.74 -4.07
CA ARG A 126 13.48 12.84 -4.43
C ARG A 126 12.86 11.46 -4.68
N SER A 127 13.58 10.58 -5.35
CA SER A 127 13.16 9.22 -5.65
C SER A 127 13.20 8.35 -4.40
N PHE A 128 14.21 8.53 -3.56
CA PHE A 128 14.32 7.87 -2.26
C PHE A 128 13.09 8.12 -1.38
N ARG A 129 12.62 9.38 -1.29
CA ARG A 129 11.39 9.68 -0.54
C ARG A 129 10.15 8.98 -1.11
N ARG A 130 10.06 8.83 -2.44
CA ARG A 130 8.95 8.09 -3.07
C ARG A 130 9.04 6.58 -2.80
N PHE A 131 10.25 6.04 -2.76
CA PHE A 131 10.51 4.67 -2.39
C PHE A 131 10.13 4.37 -0.94
N VAL A 132 10.53 5.23 0.00
CA VAL A 132 10.13 5.09 1.42
C VAL A 132 8.61 5.19 1.57
N GLU A 133 7.98 6.12 0.87
CA GLU A 133 6.51 6.27 0.85
C GLU A 133 5.82 5.00 0.32
N ALA A 134 6.34 4.37 -0.74
CA ALA A 134 5.84 3.10 -1.25
C ALA A 134 6.09 1.93 -0.28
N CYS A 135 7.23 1.90 0.41
CA CYS A 135 7.53 0.89 1.42
C CYS A 135 6.57 0.97 2.61
N LEU A 136 6.21 2.19 3.06
CA LEU A 136 5.19 2.38 4.09
C LEU A 136 3.81 1.88 3.63
N GLU A 137 3.42 2.20 2.39
CA GLU A 137 2.14 1.71 1.84
C GLU A 137 2.08 0.17 1.83
N GLU A 138 3.15 -0.49 1.38
CA GLU A 138 3.22 -1.95 1.36
C GLU A 138 3.21 -2.54 2.76
N THR A 139 3.93 -1.93 3.72
CA THR A 139 3.90 -2.32 5.13
C THR A 139 2.48 -2.29 5.68
N VAL A 140 1.75 -1.19 5.45
CA VAL A 140 0.36 -1.05 5.89
C VAL A 140 -0.53 -2.11 5.25
N VAL A 141 -0.42 -2.34 3.94
CA VAL A 141 -1.18 -3.39 3.24
C VAL A 141 -0.95 -4.76 3.86
N VAL A 142 0.31 -5.09 4.16
CA VAL A 142 0.69 -6.39 4.75
C VAL A 142 0.14 -6.54 6.16
N TYR A 143 0.19 -5.50 7.01
CA TYR A 143 -0.41 -5.53 8.35
C TYR A 143 -1.93 -5.75 8.26
N VAL A 144 -2.61 -5.02 7.37
CA VAL A 144 -4.06 -5.19 7.17
C VAL A 144 -4.40 -6.60 6.67
N ASP A 145 -3.64 -7.15 5.72
CA ASP A 145 -3.87 -8.50 5.20
C ASP A 145 -3.71 -9.56 6.31
N HIS A 146 -2.67 -9.46 7.13
CA HIS A 146 -2.45 -10.40 8.24
C HIS A 146 -3.50 -10.26 9.35
N LEU A 147 -3.97 -9.04 9.65
CA LEU A 147 -5.08 -8.81 10.58
C LEU A 147 -6.35 -9.54 10.13
N LEU A 148 -6.63 -9.50 8.82
CA LEU A 148 -7.85 -10.05 8.25
C LEU A 148 -7.79 -11.56 7.99
N ILE A 149 -6.60 -12.16 8.03
CA ILE A 149 -6.39 -13.61 7.85
C ILE A 149 -6.21 -14.34 9.18
N GLN A 150 -5.70 -13.64 10.21
CA GLN A 150 -5.46 -14.25 11.50
C GLN A 150 -6.75 -14.84 12.11
N LYS A 151 -6.57 -15.79 13.03
CA LYS A 151 -7.65 -16.56 13.65
C LYS A 151 -7.67 -16.43 15.17
N ASN A 152 -6.75 -15.65 15.73
CA ASN A 152 -6.68 -15.44 17.17
C ASN A 152 -7.73 -14.39 17.54
N TYR A 153 -8.34 -14.56 18.71
CA TYR A 153 -9.23 -13.54 19.23
C TYR A 153 -8.45 -12.26 19.52
N ILE A 154 -9.03 -11.13 19.13
CA ILE A 154 -8.53 -9.80 19.46
C ILE A 154 -8.87 -9.53 20.93
N LYS A 155 -7.82 -9.31 21.72
CA LYS A 155 -7.89 -8.97 23.14
C LYS A 155 -7.28 -7.59 23.38
N GLU A 156 -7.41 -7.09 24.60
CA GLU A 156 -6.83 -5.79 24.98
C GLU A 156 -5.32 -5.72 24.73
N GLU A 157 -4.58 -6.80 25.01
CA GLU A 157 -3.15 -6.90 24.70
C GLU A 157 -2.86 -6.80 23.19
N THR A 158 -3.77 -7.30 22.34
CA THR A 158 -3.67 -7.18 20.88
C THR A 158 -3.87 -5.74 20.45
N ILE A 159 -4.87 -5.06 21.01
CA ILE A 159 -5.17 -3.64 20.73
C ILE A 159 -4.00 -2.75 21.15
N GLU A 160 -3.46 -2.96 22.34
CA GLU A 160 -2.31 -2.19 22.81
C GLU A 160 -1.07 -2.44 21.95
N ARG A 161 -0.83 -3.69 21.52
CA ARG A 161 0.27 -3.98 20.59
C ARG A 161 0.09 -3.30 19.24
N MET A 162 -1.13 -3.27 18.68
CA MET A 162 -1.43 -2.54 17.45
C MET A 162 -1.11 -1.04 17.60
N ARG A 163 -1.50 -0.43 18.73
CA ARG A 163 -1.18 0.97 19.05
C ARG A 163 0.32 1.23 19.11
N LEU A 164 1.08 0.38 19.80
CA LEU A 164 2.53 0.51 19.90
C LEU A 164 3.22 0.32 18.54
N ASP A 165 2.72 -0.55 17.68
CA ASP A 165 3.26 -0.73 16.34
C ASP A 165 3.00 0.48 15.44
N GLU A 166 1.83 1.10 15.54
CA GLU A 166 1.57 2.38 14.87
C GLU A 166 2.61 3.43 15.29
N GLU A 167 2.96 3.52 16.58
CA GLU A 167 4.00 4.44 17.07
C GLU A 167 5.38 4.11 16.50
N VAL A 168 5.79 2.84 16.50
CA VAL A 168 7.07 2.40 15.94
C VAL A 168 7.17 2.71 14.44
N LEU A 169 6.11 2.43 13.67
CA LEU A 169 6.06 2.74 12.25
C LEU A 169 6.08 4.27 12.02
N MET A 170 5.30 5.02 12.79
CA MET A 170 5.27 6.48 12.73
C MET A 170 6.65 7.09 13.00
N ASP A 171 7.33 6.64 14.05
CA ASP A 171 8.63 7.13 14.47
C ASP A 171 9.74 6.78 13.48
N PHE A 172 9.73 5.56 12.92
CA PHE A 172 10.70 5.15 11.92
C PHE A 172 10.52 5.91 10.59
N PHE A 173 9.32 5.91 10.01
CA PHE A 173 9.11 6.47 8.68
C PHE A 173 9.19 8.01 8.62
N ARG A 174 8.89 8.71 9.73
CA ARG A 174 8.99 10.19 9.77
C ARG A 174 10.42 10.72 9.71
N GLU A 175 11.42 9.87 9.91
CA GLU A 175 12.83 10.25 9.73
C GLU A 175 13.17 10.50 8.25
N TYR A 176 12.38 9.94 7.34
CA TYR A 176 12.67 9.91 5.91
C TYR A 176 11.65 10.68 5.05
N ILE A 177 10.39 10.74 5.48
CA ILE A 177 9.31 11.46 4.78
C ILE A 177 8.53 12.37 5.74
N THR A 178 7.70 13.27 5.20
CA THR A 178 6.99 14.26 6.02
C THR A 178 5.98 13.58 6.97
N VAL A 179 5.88 14.09 8.20
CA VAL A 179 4.95 13.57 9.23
C VAL A 179 3.54 13.36 8.69
N SER A 180 2.97 14.35 8.00
CA SER A 180 1.63 14.25 7.40
C SER A 180 1.50 13.09 6.40
N LYS A 181 2.54 12.75 5.64
CA LYS A 181 2.50 11.59 4.72
C LYS A 181 2.49 10.26 5.47
N VAL A 182 3.18 10.19 6.61
CA VAL A 182 3.21 9.01 7.47
C VAL A 182 1.87 8.85 8.17
N GLU A 183 1.37 9.90 8.82
CA GLU A 183 0.07 9.90 9.52
C GLU A 183 -1.07 9.48 8.59
N ASN A 184 -1.13 10.04 7.38
CA ASN A 184 -2.19 9.73 6.42
C ASN A 184 -2.17 8.25 5.96
N ARG A 185 -1.00 7.59 5.97
CA ARG A 185 -0.87 6.19 5.55
C ARG A 185 -1.09 5.21 6.69
N VAL A 186 -0.59 5.55 7.88
CA VAL A 186 -0.77 4.74 9.09
C VAL A 186 -2.21 4.82 9.61
N ARG A 187 -2.95 5.90 9.32
CA ARG A 187 -4.32 6.13 9.79
C ARG A 187 -5.24 4.91 9.71
N ILE A 188 -5.20 4.15 8.61
CA ILE A 188 -6.04 2.96 8.45
C ILE A 188 -5.73 1.87 9.47
N LEU A 189 -4.49 1.75 9.95
CA LEU A 189 -4.15 0.83 11.03
C LEU A 189 -4.82 1.27 12.33
N SER A 190 -4.78 2.58 12.63
CA SER A 190 -5.49 3.17 13.77
C SER A 190 -7.00 2.99 13.65
N ASP A 191 -7.59 3.23 12.48
CA ASP A 191 -9.03 3.08 12.27
C ASP A 191 -9.48 1.61 12.44
N LEU A 192 -8.68 0.65 11.95
CA LEU A 192 -8.96 -0.77 12.14
C LEU A 192 -8.76 -1.22 13.58
N ARG A 193 -7.80 -0.63 14.31
CA ARG A 193 -7.67 -0.83 15.76
C ARG A 193 -8.90 -0.29 16.48
N ASP A 194 -9.36 0.90 16.15
CA ASP A 194 -10.54 1.51 16.77
C ASP A 194 -11.81 0.69 16.47
N LEU A 195 -11.92 0.13 15.26
CA LEU A 195 -12.97 -0.81 14.90
C LEU A 195 -12.85 -2.11 15.71
N ALA A 196 -11.62 -2.59 15.90
CA ALA A 196 -11.29 -3.74 16.73
C ALA A 196 -11.44 -3.46 18.23
N SER A 197 -11.63 -2.22 18.67
CA SER A 197 -11.92 -1.85 20.06
C SER A 197 -13.38 -1.48 20.31
N ALA A 198 -14.16 -1.20 19.26
CA ALA A 198 -15.57 -0.80 19.37
C ALA A 198 -16.41 -1.79 20.20
N GLU A 199 -17.27 -1.26 21.07
CA GLU A 199 -18.04 -2.05 22.05
C GLU A 199 -19.57 -2.04 21.81
N SER A 200 -20.04 -1.20 20.87
CA SER A 200 -21.46 -1.04 20.58
C SER A 200 -21.71 -0.89 19.08
N PRO A 201 -22.93 -1.22 18.59
CA PRO A 201 -23.30 -1.01 17.19
C PRO A 201 -23.02 0.41 16.68
N ASP A 202 -23.41 1.43 17.46
CA ASP A 202 -23.14 2.83 17.16
C ASP A 202 -21.64 3.16 17.03
N SER A 203 -20.80 2.54 17.86
CA SER A 203 -19.36 2.73 17.78
C SER A 203 -18.76 2.07 16.53
N PHE A 204 -19.24 0.88 16.15
CA PHE A 204 -18.80 0.22 14.91
C PHE A 204 -19.17 1.04 13.68
N THR A 205 -20.41 1.50 13.60
CA THR A 205 -20.91 2.28 12.46
C THR A 205 -20.19 3.63 12.34
N LEU A 206 -19.93 4.30 13.46
CA LEU A 206 -19.16 5.55 13.47
C LEU A 206 -17.73 5.34 12.95
N VAL A 207 -17.01 4.35 13.49
CA VAL A 207 -15.64 4.08 13.04
C VAL A 207 -15.61 3.66 11.57
N TYR A 208 -16.55 2.81 11.13
CA TYR A 208 -16.61 2.40 9.74
C TYR A 208 -16.95 3.55 8.78
N THR A 209 -17.82 4.47 9.20
CA THR A 209 -18.09 5.70 8.44
C THR A 209 -16.82 6.53 8.26
N ASN A 210 -16.02 6.71 9.32
CA ASN A 210 -14.74 7.42 9.25
C ASN A 210 -13.72 6.71 8.34
N ILE A 211 -13.71 5.37 8.34
CA ILE A 211 -12.89 4.59 7.40
C ILE A 211 -13.28 4.92 5.97
N LEU A 212 -14.58 4.96 5.64
CA LEU A 212 -15.05 5.23 4.28
C LEU A 212 -14.75 6.65 3.79
N GLU A 213 -14.59 7.63 4.69
CA GLU A 213 -14.15 8.97 4.31
C GLU A 213 -12.72 8.97 3.71
N HIS A 214 -11.86 8.07 4.18
CA HIS A 214 -10.43 8.02 3.82
C HIS A 214 -10.07 6.84 2.91
N GLN A 215 -10.84 5.75 3.00
CA GLN A 215 -10.71 4.53 2.23
C GLN A 215 -12.10 4.12 1.69
N PRO A 216 -12.66 4.84 0.71
CA PRO A 216 -14.03 4.59 0.23
C PRO A 216 -14.26 3.20 -0.37
N ASN A 217 -13.18 2.49 -0.71
CA ASN A 217 -13.19 1.13 -1.22
C ASN A 217 -13.00 0.06 -0.13
N CYS A 218 -13.06 0.42 1.16
CA CYS A 218 -13.10 -0.53 2.27
C CYS A 218 -14.42 -1.30 2.21
N PRO A 219 -14.40 -2.63 1.98
CA PRO A 219 -15.62 -3.37 1.83
C PRO A 219 -16.12 -3.89 3.20
N PRO A 220 -17.44 -4.10 3.39
CA PRO A 220 -18.01 -4.46 4.69
C PRO A 220 -17.54 -5.82 5.22
N GLU A 221 -16.97 -6.68 4.36
CA GLU A 221 -16.29 -7.92 4.76
C GLU A 221 -15.13 -7.69 5.74
N VAL A 222 -14.52 -6.50 5.73
CA VAL A 222 -13.52 -6.09 6.72
C VAL A 222 -14.13 -6.02 8.12
N VAL A 223 -15.30 -5.39 8.23
CA VAL A 223 -16.06 -5.31 9.49
C VAL A 223 -16.47 -6.71 9.94
N GLU A 224 -17.02 -7.51 9.03
CA GLU A 224 -17.43 -8.89 9.33
C GLU A 224 -16.27 -9.73 9.90
N LYS A 225 -15.08 -9.62 9.32
CA LYS A 225 -13.88 -10.30 9.80
C LYS A 225 -13.46 -9.81 11.19
N ILE A 226 -13.38 -8.50 11.41
CA ILE A 226 -12.93 -7.93 12.68
C ILE A 226 -13.91 -8.23 13.80
N VAL A 227 -15.22 -8.06 13.57
CA VAL A 227 -16.27 -8.44 14.53
C VAL A 227 -16.21 -9.92 14.85
N GLY A 228 -15.94 -10.78 13.85
CA GLY A 228 -15.77 -12.22 14.05
C GLY A 228 -14.57 -12.62 14.90
N LEU A 229 -13.55 -11.75 15.02
CA LEU A 229 -12.36 -11.96 15.86
C LEU A 229 -12.52 -11.40 17.28
N ARG A 230 -13.65 -10.74 17.61
CA ARG A 230 -13.89 -10.19 18.95
C ARG A 230 -14.60 -11.19 19.86
N GLU A 231 -14.08 -11.34 21.08
CA GLU A 231 -14.81 -12.01 22.15
C GLU A 231 -15.82 -11.05 22.80
N GLY A 232 -16.92 -11.59 23.33
CA GLY A 232 -17.89 -10.83 24.12
C GLY A 232 -18.96 -10.08 23.33
N ILE A 233 -18.91 -10.04 21.98
CA ILE A 233 -19.97 -9.46 21.17
C ILE A 233 -21.11 -10.49 20.97
N PRO A 234 -22.35 -10.20 21.41
CA PRO A 234 -23.49 -11.08 21.15
C PRO A 234 -23.72 -11.30 19.65
N ARG A 235 -24.06 -12.53 19.26
CA ARG A 235 -24.27 -12.87 17.84
C ARG A 235 -25.36 -12.03 17.17
N LYS A 236 -26.34 -11.54 17.93
CA LYS A 236 -27.38 -10.64 17.42
C LYS A 236 -26.74 -9.30 17.02
N ASP A 237 -26.03 -8.69 17.94
CA ASP A 237 -25.36 -7.40 17.78
C ASP A 237 -24.31 -7.47 16.67
N ALA A 238 -23.54 -8.55 16.58
CA ALA A 238 -22.61 -8.78 15.49
C ALA A 238 -23.28 -8.78 14.10
N LYS A 239 -24.48 -9.36 13.99
CA LYS A 239 -25.24 -9.35 12.72
C LYS A 239 -25.81 -7.97 12.40
N GLU A 240 -26.27 -7.27 13.43
CA GLU A 240 -26.78 -5.90 13.33
C GLU A 240 -25.69 -4.95 12.85
N VAL A 241 -24.53 -4.95 13.49
CA VAL A 241 -23.32 -4.21 13.09
C VAL A 241 -22.97 -4.44 11.63
N VAL A 242 -22.87 -5.70 11.21
CA VAL A 242 -22.47 -6.05 9.84
C VAL A 242 -23.53 -5.59 8.83
N GLN A 243 -24.81 -5.66 9.18
CA GLN A 243 -25.87 -5.18 8.29
C GLN A 243 -25.86 -3.66 8.17
N GLU A 244 -25.74 -2.93 9.28
CA GLU A 244 -25.68 -1.46 9.27
C GLU A 244 -24.46 -0.95 8.49
N CYS A 245 -23.29 -1.58 8.67
CA CYS A 245 -22.10 -1.22 7.90
C CYS A 245 -22.25 -1.54 6.40
N LYS A 246 -22.99 -2.59 6.03
CA LYS A 246 -23.32 -2.86 4.62
C LYS A 246 -24.20 -1.75 4.04
N ASP A 247 -25.23 -1.34 4.76
CA ASP A 247 -26.14 -0.28 4.33
C ASP A 247 -25.36 1.06 4.19
N ILE A 248 -24.49 1.39 5.14
CA ILE A 248 -23.60 2.57 5.07
C ILE A 248 -22.70 2.51 3.83
N TYR A 249 -22.07 1.36 3.58
CA TYR A 249 -21.22 1.19 2.41
C TYR A 249 -22.00 1.41 1.11
N GLU A 250 -23.18 0.78 0.96
CA GLU A 250 -24.04 0.94 -0.21
C GLU A 250 -24.45 2.41 -0.43
N HIS A 251 -24.77 3.13 0.65
CA HIS A 251 -25.10 4.55 0.58
C HIS A 251 -23.92 5.47 0.24
N SER A 252 -22.68 5.02 0.50
CA SER A 252 -21.48 5.78 0.17
C SER A 252 -21.08 5.71 -1.31
N LEU A 253 -21.64 4.75 -2.06
CA LEU A 253 -21.30 4.53 -3.47
C LEU A 253 -21.87 5.62 -4.38
N VAL A 254 -21.08 6.04 -5.36
CA VAL A 254 -21.49 6.95 -6.44
C VAL A 254 -21.58 6.13 -7.72
N ASP A 255 -22.78 6.09 -8.33
CA ASP A 255 -23.06 5.24 -9.50
C ASP A 255 -22.66 3.77 -9.31
N GLY A 256 -22.86 3.25 -8.10
CA GLY A 256 -22.51 1.87 -7.72
C GLY A 256 -21.01 1.60 -7.53
N ASN A 257 -20.17 2.64 -7.52
CA ASN A 257 -18.73 2.52 -7.34
C ASN A 257 -18.22 3.39 -6.17
N PRO A 258 -17.13 2.97 -5.49
CA PRO A 258 -16.45 3.84 -4.54
C PRO A 258 -16.01 5.15 -5.18
N SER A 259 -16.17 6.26 -4.47
CA SER A 259 -15.83 7.60 -4.99
C SER A 259 -14.35 7.75 -5.34
N LYS A 260 -13.46 7.02 -4.64
CA LYS A 260 -12.03 6.90 -4.90
C LYS A 260 -11.53 5.52 -4.50
N THR A 261 -10.48 5.05 -5.18
CA THR A 261 -9.76 3.84 -4.78
C THR A 261 -8.65 4.22 -3.80
N GLY A 262 -8.78 3.82 -2.54
CA GLY A 262 -7.70 3.88 -1.56
C GLY A 262 -6.60 2.86 -1.87
N PHE A 263 -5.41 3.06 -1.31
CA PHE A 263 -4.22 2.26 -1.62
C PHE A 263 -4.23 0.86 -0.98
N VAL A 264 -5.09 0.63 0.01
CA VAL A 264 -5.07 -0.58 0.86
C VAL A 264 -5.90 -1.71 0.26
N PHE A 265 -7.22 -1.55 0.24
CA PHE A 265 -8.16 -2.67 0.05
C PHE A 265 -8.19 -3.27 -1.36
N SER A 266 -7.63 -2.57 -2.35
CA SER A 266 -7.40 -3.12 -3.69
C SER A 266 -6.21 -4.09 -3.73
N LYS A 267 -5.27 -3.99 -2.78
CA LYS A 267 -4.05 -4.80 -2.69
C LYS A 267 -4.10 -5.91 -1.64
N VAL A 268 -5.03 -5.84 -0.68
CA VAL A 268 -5.24 -6.88 0.34
C VAL A 268 -5.65 -8.21 -0.32
N LYS A 269 -4.82 -9.24 -0.15
CA LYS A 269 -4.91 -10.54 -0.84
C LYS A 269 -6.11 -11.36 -0.35
N CYS A 270 -6.44 -11.29 0.94
CA CYS A 270 -7.54 -12.07 1.48
C CYS A 270 -8.93 -11.65 0.93
N LEU A 271 -9.06 -10.40 0.48
CA LEU A 271 -10.29 -9.85 -0.08
C LEU A 271 -10.43 -10.19 -1.57
N SER A 272 -9.33 -10.27 -2.32
CA SER A 272 -9.35 -10.67 -3.72
C SER A 272 -9.68 -12.16 -3.91
N ALA A 273 -9.20 -13.03 -3.02
CA ALA A 273 -9.53 -14.47 -3.02
C ALA A 273 -11.04 -14.73 -2.77
N SER A 274 -11.68 -13.91 -1.94
CA SER A 274 -13.11 -14.01 -1.64
C SER A 274 -13.97 -13.72 -2.87
N LYS A 275 -13.59 -12.75 -3.70
CA LYS A 275 -14.26 -12.44 -4.98
C LYS A 275 -14.23 -13.64 -5.94
N VAL A 276 -13.08 -14.29 -6.12
CA VAL A 276 -12.94 -15.46 -7.02
C VAL A 276 -13.81 -16.65 -6.56
N SER A 277 -13.99 -16.82 -5.24
CA SER A 277 -14.80 -17.91 -4.68
C SER A 277 -16.31 -17.74 -4.91
N LEU A 278 -16.79 -16.49 -4.99
CA LEU A 278 -18.19 -16.16 -5.29
C LEU A 278 -18.52 -16.46 -6.76
N TRP A 279 -17.62 -16.16 -7.69
CA TRP A 279 -17.80 -16.48 -9.11
C TRP A 279 -17.86 -17.98 -9.37
N ARG A 280 -17.05 -18.80 -8.67
CA ARG A 280 -17.10 -20.27 -8.80
C ARG A 280 -18.37 -20.91 -8.26
N LYS A 281 -19.15 -20.23 -7.42
CA LYS A 281 -20.45 -20.71 -6.92
C LYS A 281 -21.62 -20.33 -7.84
N LEU A 282 -21.38 -19.50 -8.85
CA LEU A 282 -22.37 -19.01 -9.81
C LEU A 282 -22.19 -19.60 -11.22
N THR A 283 -21.35 -20.62 -11.36
CA THR A 283 -21.12 -21.45 -12.57
C THR A 283 -21.25 -22.91 -12.19
#